data_AF-A0A5C6XGT0-F1
#
_entry.id   AF-A0A5C6XGT0-F1
#
_cell.length_a   1.000
_cell.length_b   1.000
_cell.length_c   1.000
_cell.angle_alpha   90.00
_cell.angle_beta   90.00
_cell.angle_gamma   90.00
#
_symmetry.space_group_name_H-M   'P 1'
#
loop_
_entity.id
_entity.type
_entity.pdbx_description
1 polymer ?
#
loop_
_entity_poly.entity_id
_entity_poly.type
_entity_poly.pdbx_seq_one_letter_code
_entity_poly.pdbx_strand_id
1 'polypeptide(L)'
;MKNEIIEAIKNFDIARLNVLLDDDTSYMDVTKFRFLNRLEKKFNTARKEGCCHFDEIFFGICGDCNKGCEGLTFLSTSGYYLDLLIKSKDEKFVDDIYTCSKIIGSNIIEKKYSLEPHFYEDEKVSFQPYSDYKFVEEQYKLMITDIDSFKEDLSFEDFIAWYETYGDLRNLNFLETTILKLYTKIYDDVNAINKILEKEIETENFVRSIKEAVSV
;
A
#
# COMPACT_ATOMS: atom_id res chain seq x y z
N MET A 1 -7.55 -23.20 -17.56
CA MET A 1 -7.42 -22.45 -16.29
C MET A 1 -7.05 -20.97 -16.46
N LYS A 2 -5.98 -20.62 -17.19
CA LYS A 2 -5.54 -19.21 -17.40
C LYS A 2 -6.69 -18.27 -17.83
N ASN A 3 -7.49 -18.67 -18.83
CA ASN A 3 -8.63 -17.88 -19.29
C ASN A 3 -9.71 -17.69 -18.21
N GLU A 4 -9.95 -18.69 -17.35
CA GLU A 4 -10.93 -18.58 -16.26
C GLU A 4 -10.46 -17.62 -15.17
N ILE A 5 -9.15 -17.59 -14.89
CA ILE A 5 -8.52 -16.63 -13.98
C ILE A 5 -8.65 -15.22 -14.56
N ILE A 6 -8.36 -15.05 -15.85
CA ILE A 6 -8.51 -13.78 -16.56
C ILE A 6 -9.96 -13.29 -16.46
N GLU A 7 -10.95 -14.14 -16.74
CA GLU A 7 -12.36 -13.76 -16.62
C GLU A 7 -12.77 -13.45 -15.17
N ALA A 8 -12.27 -14.20 -14.19
CA ALA A 8 -12.54 -13.91 -12.79
C ALA A 8 -11.95 -12.56 -12.35
N ILE A 9 -10.72 -12.23 -12.78
CA ILE A 9 -10.10 -10.91 -12.55
C ILE A 9 -10.90 -9.82 -13.25
N LYS A 10 -11.30 -10.03 -14.53
CA LYS A 10 -12.11 -9.09 -15.31
C LYS A 10 -13.37 -8.68 -14.56
N ASN A 11 -14.05 -9.65 -13.94
CA ASN A 11 -15.34 -9.46 -13.28
C ASN A 11 -15.23 -9.20 -11.76
N PHE A 12 -14.02 -8.97 -11.24
CA PHE A 12 -13.75 -8.79 -9.80
C PHE A 12 -14.26 -9.96 -8.94
N ASP A 13 -14.26 -11.18 -9.48
CA ASP A 13 -14.80 -12.39 -8.85
C ASP A 13 -13.74 -13.09 -7.99
N ILE A 14 -13.57 -12.58 -6.77
CA ILE A 14 -12.63 -13.12 -5.77
C ILE A 14 -13.02 -14.54 -5.35
N ALA A 15 -14.31 -14.86 -5.28
CA ALA A 15 -14.77 -16.19 -4.89
C ALA A 15 -14.36 -17.24 -5.94
N ARG A 16 -14.50 -16.91 -7.23
CA ARG A 16 -14.02 -17.77 -8.32
C ARG A 16 -12.50 -17.88 -8.30
N LEU A 17 -11.76 -16.79 -8.07
CA LEU A 17 -10.30 -16.86 -7.94
C LEU A 17 -9.86 -17.77 -6.77
N ASN A 18 -10.57 -17.74 -5.64
CA ASN A 18 -10.27 -18.60 -4.51
C ASN A 18 -10.36 -20.11 -4.83
N VAL A 19 -11.27 -20.47 -5.75
CA VAL A 19 -11.44 -21.85 -6.24
C VAL A 19 -10.39 -22.21 -7.30
N LEU A 20 -10.01 -21.26 -8.16
CA LEU A 20 -9.10 -21.50 -9.28
C LEU A 20 -7.62 -21.51 -8.88
N LEU A 21 -7.26 -20.79 -7.83
CA LEU A 21 -5.86 -20.67 -7.38
C LEU A 21 -5.53 -21.72 -6.32
N ASP A 22 -4.31 -22.23 -6.39
CA ASP A 22 -3.78 -23.29 -5.51
C ASP A 22 -3.42 -22.70 -4.13
N ASP A 23 -3.80 -23.40 -3.05
CA ASP A 23 -3.48 -23.03 -1.67
C ASP A 23 -1.99 -23.19 -1.35
N ASP A 24 -1.30 -24.13 -2.02
CA ASP A 24 0.11 -24.44 -1.79
C ASP A 24 1.04 -23.54 -2.63
N THR A 25 0.48 -22.66 -3.45
CA THR A 25 1.22 -21.69 -4.29
C THR A 25 1.22 -20.30 -3.67
N SER A 26 2.36 -19.62 -3.74
CA SER A 26 2.46 -18.19 -3.45
C SER A 26 2.22 -17.36 -4.70
N TYR A 27 1.48 -16.26 -4.56
CA TYR A 27 1.22 -15.31 -5.64
C TYR A 27 1.80 -13.96 -5.23
N MET A 28 2.70 -13.38 -6.02
CA MET A 28 3.52 -12.21 -5.62
C MET A 28 4.27 -12.44 -4.30
N ASP A 29 4.85 -13.64 -4.13
CA ASP A 29 5.56 -14.08 -2.93
C ASP A 29 4.73 -14.09 -1.63
N VAL A 30 3.40 -13.94 -1.68
CA VAL A 30 2.52 -14.05 -0.50
C VAL A 30 1.58 -15.25 -0.63
N THR A 31 1.04 -15.73 0.48
CA THR A 31 0.02 -16.80 0.49
C THR A 31 -1.20 -16.42 -0.38
N LYS A 32 -1.89 -17.39 -0.99
CA LYS A 32 -3.15 -17.17 -1.71
C LYS A 32 -4.14 -16.29 -0.92
N PHE A 33 -4.34 -16.60 0.36
CA PHE A 33 -5.25 -15.84 1.22
C PHE A 33 -4.91 -14.33 1.26
N ARG A 34 -3.64 -13.99 1.49
CA ARG A 34 -3.19 -12.59 1.52
C ARG A 34 -3.32 -11.91 0.16
N PHE A 35 -2.95 -12.62 -0.91
CA PHE A 35 -3.06 -12.13 -2.28
C PHE A 35 -4.51 -11.73 -2.61
N LEU A 36 -5.45 -12.65 -2.41
CA LEU A 36 -6.87 -12.43 -2.68
C LEU A 36 -7.48 -11.35 -1.80
N ASN A 37 -7.14 -11.30 -0.51
CA ASN A 37 -7.62 -10.25 0.39
C ASN A 37 -7.18 -8.85 -0.06
N ARG A 38 -5.91 -8.70 -0.50
CA ARG A 38 -5.40 -7.41 -0.98
C ARG A 38 -6.04 -7.00 -2.29
N LEU A 39 -6.23 -7.95 -3.21
CA LEU A 39 -6.91 -7.71 -4.48
C LEU A 39 -8.39 -7.34 -4.28
N GLU A 40 -9.09 -8.04 -3.38
CA GLU A 40 -10.47 -7.74 -3.01
C GLU A 40 -10.62 -6.32 -2.47
N LYS A 41 -9.69 -5.86 -1.61
CA LYS A 41 -9.68 -4.49 -1.11
C LYS A 41 -9.57 -3.47 -2.25
N LYS A 42 -8.72 -3.72 -3.25
CA LYS A 42 -8.56 -2.86 -4.44
C LYS A 42 -9.85 -2.81 -5.26
N PHE A 43 -10.46 -3.97 -5.53
CA PHE A 43 -11.73 -4.06 -6.23
C PHE A 43 -12.88 -3.39 -5.48
N ASN A 44 -12.92 -3.51 -4.15
CA ASN A 44 -13.93 -2.85 -3.33
C ASN A 44 -13.76 -1.33 -3.31
N THR A 45 -12.53 -0.80 -3.38
CA THR A 45 -12.30 0.64 -3.57
C THR A 45 -12.87 1.10 -4.90
N ALA A 46 -12.55 0.42 -6.00
CA ALA A 46 -13.09 0.74 -7.32
C ALA A 46 -14.64 0.69 -7.36
N ARG A 47 -15.25 -0.32 -6.70
CA ARG A 47 -16.71 -0.46 -6.60
C ARG A 47 -17.37 0.73 -5.91
N LYS A 48 -16.76 1.24 -4.82
CA LYS A 48 -17.26 2.44 -4.12
C LYS A 48 -17.26 3.68 -5.01
N GLU A 49 -16.39 3.69 -6.02
CA GLU A 49 -16.24 4.77 -7.01
C GLU A 49 -16.98 4.47 -8.33
N GLY A 50 -17.78 3.39 -8.36
CA GLY A 50 -18.67 3.04 -9.48
C GLY A 50 -18.11 2.03 -10.50
N CYS A 51 -16.85 1.60 -10.36
CA CYS A 51 -16.23 0.61 -11.24
C CYS A 51 -16.37 -0.80 -10.66
N CYS A 52 -17.16 -1.66 -11.32
CA CYS A 52 -17.46 -3.01 -10.83
C CYS A 52 -16.79 -4.16 -11.60
N HIS A 53 -16.19 -3.86 -12.75
CA HIS A 53 -15.49 -4.80 -13.63
C HIS A 53 -14.55 -4.03 -14.56
N PHE A 54 -13.69 -4.76 -15.27
CA PHE A 54 -12.91 -4.24 -16.39
C PHE A 54 -13.67 -4.47 -17.69
N ASP A 55 -13.73 -3.47 -18.56
CA ASP A 55 -14.42 -3.52 -19.84
C ASP A 55 -13.60 -4.30 -20.88
N GLU A 56 -12.30 -3.99 -20.95
CA GLU A 56 -11.38 -4.49 -21.97
C GLU A 56 -10.13 -5.14 -21.36
N ILE A 57 -9.57 -6.09 -22.10
CA ILE A 57 -8.30 -6.75 -21.79
C ILE A 57 -7.39 -6.61 -23.01
N PHE A 58 -6.22 -6.05 -22.81
CA PHE A 58 -5.21 -5.91 -23.86
C PHE A 58 -4.04 -6.84 -23.59
N PHE A 59 -3.60 -7.53 -24.63
CA PHE A 59 -2.38 -8.30 -24.60
C PHE A 59 -1.20 -7.43 -24.99
N GLY A 60 -0.11 -7.57 -24.25
CA GLY A 60 1.13 -6.87 -24.53
C GLY A 60 2.32 -7.66 -24.03
N ILE A 61 3.45 -6.99 -24.01
CA ILE A 61 4.72 -7.57 -23.59
C ILE A 61 5.27 -6.72 -22.44
N CYS A 62 5.75 -7.37 -21.39
CA CYS A 62 6.45 -6.68 -20.33
C CYS A 62 7.70 -6.00 -20.87
N GLY A 63 7.83 -4.70 -20.61
CA GLY A 63 8.95 -3.87 -21.04
C GLY A 63 10.07 -3.71 -20.02
N ASP A 64 9.90 -4.27 -18.82
CA ASP A 64 10.74 -3.98 -17.66
C ASP A 64 10.94 -5.23 -16.77
N CYS A 65 10.06 -5.46 -15.79
CA CYS A 65 10.24 -6.45 -14.70
C CYS A 65 10.56 -7.89 -15.16
N ASN A 66 9.88 -8.35 -16.21
CA ASN A 66 10.09 -9.66 -16.84
C ASN A 66 10.12 -9.45 -18.36
N LYS A 67 11.08 -8.66 -18.82
CA LYS A 67 11.17 -8.19 -20.20
C LYS A 67 10.95 -9.31 -21.22
N GLY A 68 10.01 -9.11 -22.13
CA GLY A 68 9.68 -10.07 -23.19
C GLY A 68 8.58 -11.08 -22.83
N CYS A 69 8.18 -11.19 -21.57
CA CYS A 69 7.04 -12.04 -21.19
C CYS A 69 5.70 -11.42 -21.60
N GLU A 70 4.74 -12.28 -21.94
CA GLU A 70 3.35 -11.90 -22.20
C GLU A 70 2.74 -11.24 -20.94
N GLY A 71 2.11 -10.08 -21.13
CA GLY A 71 1.40 -9.35 -20.09
C GLY A 71 -0.02 -9.00 -20.52
N LEU A 72 -0.88 -8.77 -19.54
CA LEU A 72 -2.26 -8.36 -19.73
C LEU A 72 -2.51 -7.02 -19.04
N THR A 73 -3.12 -6.07 -19.76
CA THR A 73 -3.71 -4.87 -19.18
C THR A 73 -5.21 -5.06 -19.11
N PHE A 74 -5.75 -5.10 -17.90
CA PHE A 74 -7.18 -4.99 -17.64
C PHE A 74 -7.54 -3.51 -17.52
N LEU A 75 -8.57 -3.04 -18.23
CA LEU A 75 -8.95 -1.63 -18.24
C LEU A 75 -10.46 -1.43 -18.18
N SER A 76 -10.89 -0.50 -17.34
CA SER A 76 -12.26 0.03 -17.33
C SER A 76 -12.35 1.35 -18.08
N THR A 77 -13.53 1.65 -18.59
CA THR A 77 -13.92 2.93 -19.19
C THR A 77 -13.78 4.10 -18.22
N SER A 78 -13.89 3.86 -16.91
CA SER A 78 -13.60 4.82 -15.84
C SER A 78 -12.10 5.08 -15.61
N GLY A 79 -11.20 4.39 -16.31
CA GLY A 79 -9.75 4.57 -16.21
C GLY A 79 -9.06 3.75 -15.11
N TYR A 80 -9.80 2.91 -14.37
CA TYR A 80 -9.17 1.90 -13.50
C TYR A 80 -8.49 0.85 -14.34
N TYR A 81 -7.29 0.45 -13.94
CA TYR A 81 -6.51 -0.54 -14.64
C TYR A 81 -5.75 -1.47 -13.70
N LEU A 82 -5.38 -2.63 -14.22
CA LEU A 82 -4.52 -3.60 -13.55
C LEU A 82 -3.64 -4.27 -14.60
N ASP A 83 -2.32 -4.14 -14.45
CA ASP A 83 -1.35 -4.76 -15.35
C ASP A 83 -0.75 -5.99 -14.68
N LEU A 84 -0.89 -7.16 -15.32
CA LEU A 84 -0.49 -8.44 -14.77
C LEU A 84 0.32 -9.27 -15.75
N LEU A 85 1.09 -10.20 -15.20
CA LEU A 85 1.64 -11.36 -15.88
C LEU A 85 1.12 -12.59 -15.15
N ILE A 86 0.67 -13.57 -15.93
CA ILE A 86 0.19 -14.85 -15.42
C ILE A 86 1.18 -15.91 -15.90
N LYS A 87 2.04 -16.39 -15.00
CA LYS A 87 3.02 -17.44 -15.27
C LYS A 87 2.36 -18.81 -15.15
N SER A 88 2.55 -19.61 -16.18
CA SER A 88 1.94 -20.94 -16.33
C SER A 88 2.92 -21.79 -17.12
N LYS A 89 3.44 -22.88 -16.56
CA LYS A 89 4.25 -23.86 -17.28
C LYS A 89 3.42 -24.76 -18.19
N ASP A 90 2.15 -24.94 -17.86
CA ASP A 90 1.18 -25.69 -18.66
C ASP A 90 -0.21 -25.02 -18.62
N GLU A 91 -1.19 -25.60 -19.32
CA GLU A 91 -2.55 -25.05 -19.39
C GLU A 91 -3.42 -25.35 -18.13
N LYS A 92 -2.90 -26.20 -17.24
CA LYS A 92 -3.61 -26.72 -16.06
C LYS A 92 -3.27 -25.97 -14.78
N PHE A 93 -2.04 -25.47 -14.63
CA PHE A 93 -1.56 -24.85 -13.40
C PHE A 93 -0.94 -23.47 -13.65
N VAL A 94 -1.32 -22.49 -12.82
CA VAL A 94 -0.72 -21.15 -12.81
C VAL A 94 0.29 -21.13 -11.66
N ASP A 95 1.56 -21.00 -12.03
CA ASP A 95 2.69 -20.98 -11.09
C ASP A 95 2.73 -19.68 -10.29
N ASP A 96 2.32 -18.55 -10.88
CA ASP A 96 2.33 -17.24 -10.22
C ASP A 96 1.49 -16.20 -11.01
N ILE A 97 1.06 -15.15 -10.32
CA ILE A 97 0.42 -13.96 -10.87
C ILE A 97 1.11 -12.76 -10.23
N TYR A 98 1.72 -11.89 -11.04
CA TYR A 98 2.41 -10.70 -10.54
C TYR A 98 2.11 -9.46 -11.37
N THR A 99 2.22 -8.30 -10.72
CA THR A 99 1.97 -7.01 -11.35
C THR A 99 3.09 -6.62 -12.32
N CYS A 100 2.76 -5.77 -13.29
CA CYS A 100 3.71 -5.20 -14.22
C CYS A 100 3.70 -3.68 -14.16
N SER A 101 4.88 -3.07 -13.98
CA SER A 101 5.02 -1.62 -14.08
C SER A 101 4.87 -1.08 -15.52
N LYS A 102 5.09 -1.95 -16.52
CA LYS A 102 5.19 -1.52 -17.93
C LYS A 102 4.83 -2.63 -18.91
N ILE A 103 3.62 -2.57 -19.45
CA ILE A 103 3.17 -3.38 -20.58
C ILE A 103 3.22 -2.54 -21.87
N ILE A 104 3.95 -3.04 -22.88
CA ILE A 104 4.11 -2.43 -24.21
C ILE A 104 3.19 -3.14 -25.20
N GLY A 105 2.60 -2.39 -26.14
CA GLY A 105 1.85 -2.95 -27.28
C GLY A 105 0.33 -2.78 -27.20
N SER A 106 -0.17 -2.38 -26.04
CA SER A 106 -1.53 -1.87 -25.89
C SER A 106 -1.54 -0.40 -26.31
N ASN A 107 -2.25 -0.07 -27.39
CA ASN A 107 -2.52 1.33 -27.77
C ASN A 107 -3.53 1.89 -26.75
N ILE A 108 -3.06 2.29 -25.56
CA ILE A 108 -3.96 2.50 -24.41
C ILE A 108 -4.56 3.90 -24.40
N ILE A 109 -5.88 3.89 -24.23
CA ILE A 109 -6.69 4.81 -23.44
C ILE A 109 -5.97 5.25 -22.15
N GLU A 110 -6.34 6.41 -21.61
CA GLU A 110 -5.75 7.01 -20.40
C GLU A 110 -5.90 6.10 -19.16
N LYS A 111 -4.83 5.43 -18.74
CA LYS A 111 -4.71 4.73 -17.45
C LYS A 111 -4.68 5.76 -16.31
N LYS A 112 -5.68 5.73 -15.41
CA LYS A 112 -5.83 6.73 -14.34
C LYS A 112 -5.62 6.16 -12.94
N TYR A 113 -6.28 5.04 -12.66
CA TYR A 113 -6.40 4.53 -11.29
C TYR A 113 -5.88 3.08 -11.22
N SER A 114 -4.65 2.90 -10.73
CA SER A 114 -4.06 1.56 -10.60
C SER A 114 -4.74 0.75 -9.50
N LEU A 115 -5.09 -0.49 -9.82
CA LEU A 115 -5.60 -1.49 -8.88
C LEU A 115 -4.54 -2.51 -8.47
N GLU A 116 -3.26 -2.24 -8.74
CA GLU A 116 -2.16 -3.12 -8.36
C GLU A 116 -2.09 -3.32 -6.84
N PRO A 117 -2.12 -4.56 -6.35
CA PRO A 117 -1.83 -4.86 -4.95
C PRO A 117 -0.33 -4.68 -4.70
N HIS A 118 0.00 -4.04 -3.59
CA HIS A 118 1.36 -3.96 -3.06
C HIS A 118 1.43 -4.84 -1.81
N PHE A 119 2.57 -5.48 -1.56
CA PHE A 119 2.85 -6.30 -0.37
C PHE A 119 4.21 -5.92 0.17
N TYR A 120 4.32 -5.81 1.50
CA TYR A 120 5.58 -5.53 2.17
C TYR A 120 6.46 -6.78 2.28
N GLU A 121 7.76 -6.60 2.45
CA GLU A 121 8.72 -7.71 2.58
C GLU A 121 8.37 -8.65 3.72
N ASP A 122 7.90 -8.12 4.86
CA ASP A 122 7.47 -8.88 6.04
C ASP A 122 6.14 -9.64 5.85
N GLU A 123 5.47 -9.47 4.72
CA GLU A 123 4.29 -10.23 4.33
C GLU A 123 4.60 -11.45 3.46
N LYS A 124 5.81 -11.52 2.90
CA LYS A 124 6.22 -12.58 1.97
C LYS A 124 6.45 -13.90 2.68
N VAL A 125 6.12 -15.00 2.00
CA VAL A 125 6.29 -16.38 2.53
C VAL A 125 7.75 -16.71 2.81
N SER A 126 8.67 -16.12 2.05
CA SER A 126 10.12 -16.31 2.16
C SER A 126 10.78 -15.37 3.16
N PHE A 127 10.02 -14.48 3.81
CA PHE A 127 10.57 -13.50 4.72
C PHE A 127 11.29 -14.15 5.91
N GLN A 128 12.51 -13.69 6.17
CA GLN A 128 13.31 -14.10 7.32
C GLN A 128 13.78 -12.84 8.06
N PRO A 129 13.40 -12.65 9.34
CA PRO A 129 13.78 -11.48 10.13
C PRO A 129 15.31 -11.32 10.25
N TYR A 130 15.86 -10.27 9.63
CA TYR A 130 17.25 -9.85 9.78
C TYR A 130 17.42 -8.90 11.00
N SER A 131 18.66 -8.56 11.33
CA SER A 131 18.99 -7.75 12.52
C SER A 131 18.22 -6.45 12.59
N ASP A 132 18.20 -5.69 11.50
CA ASP A 132 17.61 -4.36 11.48
C ASP A 132 16.09 -4.44 11.59
N TYR A 133 15.46 -5.45 10.99
CA TYR A 133 14.03 -5.72 11.18
C TYR A 133 13.71 -6.02 12.65
N LYS A 134 14.50 -6.87 13.32
CA LYS A 134 14.28 -7.20 14.74
C LYS A 134 14.41 -5.96 15.63
N PHE A 135 15.41 -5.13 15.36
CA PHE A 135 15.57 -3.85 16.05
C PHE A 135 14.33 -2.95 15.86
N VAL A 136 13.88 -2.78 14.61
CA VAL A 136 12.65 -2.02 14.29
C VAL A 136 11.44 -2.58 15.03
N GLU A 137 11.28 -3.90 15.01
CA GLU A 137 10.15 -4.58 15.66
C GLU A 137 10.18 -4.36 17.19
N GLU A 138 11.35 -4.44 17.82
CA GLU A 138 11.54 -4.18 19.25
C GLU A 138 11.21 -2.73 19.60
N GLN A 139 11.73 -1.76 18.85
CA GLN A 139 11.43 -0.34 19.06
C GLN A 139 9.95 -0.03 18.87
N TYR A 140 9.31 -0.62 17.85
CA TYR A 140 7.88 -0.46 17.63
C TYR A 140 7.06 -1.05 18.79
N LYS A 141 7.43 -2.21 19.32
CA LYS A 141 6.78 -2.82 20.50
C LYS A 141 6.91 -1.93 21.74
N LEU A 142 8.08 -1.32 21.96
CA LEU A 142 8.29 -0.34 23.04
C LEU A 142 7.39 0.89 22.85
N MET A 143 7.36 1.45 21.65
CA MET A 143 6.52 2.61 21.32
C MET A 143 5.03 2.34 21.61
N ILE A 144 4.50 1.18 21.21
CA ILE A 144 3.10 0.81 21.50
C ILE A 144 2.87 0.63 23.00
N THR A 145 3.82 0.01 23.72
CA THR A 145 3.72 -0.17 25.17
C THR A 145 3.70 1.16 25.91
N ASP A 146 4.53 2.11 25.48
CA ASP A 146 4.56 3.47 26.03
C ASP A 146 3.22 4.18 25.80
N ILE A 147 2.68 4.12 24.58
CA ILE A 147 1.36 4.69 24.24
C ILE A 147 0.27 4.11 25.14
N ASP A 148 0.23 2.79 25.32
CA ASP A 148 -0.76 2.11 26.17
C ASP A 148 -0.60 2.48 27.66
N SER A 149 0.57 2.94 28.06
CA SER A 149 0.87 3.35 29.43
C SER A 149 0.48 4.80 29.74
N PHE A 150 0.12 5.60 28.73
CA PHE A 150 -0.35 6.96 28.94
C PHE A 150 -1.71 6.94 29.65
N LYS A 151 -1.72 7.36 30.92
CA LYS A 151 -2.89 7.29 31.80
C LYS A 151 -3.76 8.56 31.79
N GLU A 152 -3.26 9.68 31.29
CA GLU A 152 -3.89 11.01 31.31
C GLU A 152 -3.44 11.87 30.11
N ASP A 153 -4.04 13.07 29.99
CA ASP A 153 -3.79 14.08 28.94
C ASP A 153 -2.30 14.44 28.83
N LEU A 154 -1.59 13.77 27.93
CA LEU A 154 -0.23 14.14 27.54
C LEU A 154 -0.30 15.47 26.79
N SER A 155 0.49 16.47 27.20
CA SER A 155 0.63 17.68 26.39
C SER A 155 1.20 17.31 25.02
N PHE A 156 0.87 18.10 24.00
CA PHE A 156 1.38 17.82 22.67
C PHE A 156 2.90 18.01 22.59
N GLU A 157 3.45 18.94 23.37
CA GLU A 157 4.89 19.14 23.51
C GLU A 157 5.57 17.92 24.11
N ASP A 158 5.01 17.35 25.18
CA ASP A 158 5.52 16.12 25.80
C ASP A 158 5.38 14.92 24.86
N PHE A 159 4.30 14.87 24.07
CA PHE A 159 4.10 13.85 23.04
C PHE A 159 5.18 13.92 21.97
N ILE A 160 5.50 15.11 21.45
CA ILE A 160 6.58 15.28 20.46
C ILE A 160 7.92 14.88 21.07
N ALA A 161 8.22 15.37 22.28
CA ALA A 161 9.50 15.08 22.93
C ALA A 161 9.68 13.57 23.16
N TRP A 162 8.64 12.87 23.60
CA TRP A 162 8.62 11.41 23.71
C TRP A 162 8.78 10.75 22.35
N TYR A 163 8.03 11.19 21.33
CA TYR A 163 8.05 10.56 20.01
C TYR A 163 9.42 10.68 19.32
N GLU A 164 10.11 11.81 19.49
CA GLU A 164 11.47 12.01 18.97
C GLU A 164 12.50 11.04 19.56
N THR A 165 12.23 10.39 20.70
CA THR A 165 13.09 9.31 21.23
C THR A 165 13.13 8.07 20.32
N TYR A 166 12.12 7.89 19.48
CA TYR A 166 12.07 6.83 18.46
C TYR A 166 12.63 7.29 17.10
N GLY A 167 13.23 8.48 17.04
CA GLY A 167 13.70 9.13 15.81
C GLY A 167 14.66 8.30 14.96
N ASP A 168 15.39 7.35 15.55
CA ASP A 168 16.29 6.43 14.84
C ASP A 168 15.57 5.52 13.85
N LEU A 169 14.29 5.20 14.08
CA LEU A 169 13.47 4.44 13.13
C LEU A 169 13.28 5.17 11.80
N ARG A 170 13.43 6.51 11.77
CA ARG A 170 13.39 7.30 10.52
C ARG A 170 14.52 6.91 9.57
N ASN A 171 15.68 6.53 10.11
CA ASN A 171 16.85 6.17 9.31
C ASN A 171 16.72 4.78 8.66
N LEU A 172 15.70 4.01 9.04
CA LEU A 172 15.44 2.67 8.52
C LEU A 172 14.31 2.65 7.49
N ASN A 173 13.89 3.82 6.98
CA ASN A 173 12.81 3.96 6.00
C ASN A 173 13.01 3.19 4.69
N PHE A 174 14.24 2.73 4.41
CA PHE A 174 14.57 1.93 3.23
C PHE A 174 14.05 0.49 3.34
N LEU A 175 13.70 0.02 4.54
CA LEU A 175 13.11 -1.30 4.72
C LEU A 175 11.61 -1.24 4.40
N GLU A 176 11.19 -1.88 3.32
CA GLU A 176 9.79 -1.95 2.88
C GLU A 176 8.98 -2.94 3.75
N THR A 177 8.78 -2.61 5.03
CA THR A 177 8.07 -3.44 6.01
C THR A 177 6.78 -2.77 6.49
N THR A 178 5.82 -3.59 6.93
CA THR A 178 4.53 -3.10 7.44
C THR A 178 4.73 -2.20 8.66
N ILE A 179 5.62 -2.58 9.58
CA ILE A 179 5.92 -1.84 10.81
C ILE A 179 6.45 -0.44 10.48
N LEU A 180 7.41 -0.32 9.57
CA LEU A 180 7.97 0.98 9.22
C LEU A 180 6.97 1.84 8.47
N LYS A 181 6.08 1.27 7.65
CA LYS A 181 5.02 2.05 7.03
C LYS A 181 4.09 2.67 8.07
N LEU A 182 3.72 1.92 9.10
CA LEU A 182 2.92 2.43 10.21
C LEU A 182 3.67 3.52 10.97
N TYR A 183 4.95 3.31 11.27
CA TYR A 183 5.79 4.30 11.92
C TYR A 183 5.91 5.60 11.11
N THR A 184 6.20 5.51 9.80
CA THR A 184 6.27 6.68 8.91
C THR A 184 4.93 7.41 8.84
N LYS A 185 3.80 6.68 8.84
CA LYS A 185 2.49 7.34 8.86
C LYS A 185 2.28 8.11 10.16
N ILE A 186 2.60 7.52 11.31
CA ILE A 186 2.55 8.22 12.60
C ILE A 186 3.43 9.47 12.53
N TYR A 187 4.66 9.34 12.01
CA TYR A 187 5.58 10.45 11.83
C TYR A 187 4.97 11.60 11.01
N ASP A 188 4.39 11.29 9.86
CA ASP A 188 3.77 12.27 8.98
C ASP A 188 2.60 12.98 9.68
N ASP A 189 1.78 12.23 10.42
CA ASP A 189 0.65 12.74 11.19
C ASP A 189 1.12 13.66 12.34
N VAL A 190 2.14 13.28 13.10
CA VAL A 190 2.73 14.12 14.17
C VAL A 190 3.27 15.43 13.60
N ASN A 191 4.01 15.36 12.49
CA ASN A 191 4.55 16.57 11.84
C ASN A 191 3.45 17.49 11.28
N ALA A 192 2.36 16.91 10.76
CA ALA A 192 1.23 17.69 10.29
C ALA A 192 0.58 18.46 11.45
N ILE A 193 0.41 17.83 12.62
CA ILE A 193 -0.14 18.49 13.81
C ILE A 193 0.81 19.57 14.32
N ASN A 194 2.13 19.29 14.38
CA ASN A 194 3.11 20.28 14.84
C ASN A 194 3.07 21.57 14.00
N LYS A 195 3.00 21.43 12.66
CA LYS A 195 2.85 22.58 11.75
C LYS A 195 1.57 23.37 11.95
N ILE A 196 0.49 22.73 12.40
CA ILE A 196 -0.77 23.41 12.69
C ILE A 196 -0.61 24.26 13.96
N LEU A 197 0.02 23.72 14.99
CA LEU A 197 0.24 24.43 16.26
C LEU A 197 1.20 25.61 16.13
N GLU A 198 2.28 25.46 15.35
CA GLU A 198 3.17 26.58 15.00
C GLU A 198 2.38 27.75 14.41
N LYS A 199 1.44 27.47 13.49
CA LYS A 199 0.57 28.49 12.88
C LYS A 199 -0.45 29.09 13.85
N GLU A 200 -0.96 28.31 14.80
CA GLU A 200 -1.86 28.80 15.84
C GLU A 200 -1.14 29.83 16.71
N ILE A 201 0.06 29.50 17.19
CA ILE A 201 0.92 30.41 17.96
C ILE A 201 1.24 31.69 17.18
N GLU A 202 1.59 31.58 15.90
CA GLU A 202 1.81 32.74 15.03
C GLU A 202 0.56 33.64 14.94
N THR A 203 -0.62 33.03 14.80
CA THR A 203 -1.90 33.73 14.71
C THR A 203 -2.24 34.44 16.01
N GLU A 204 -2.06 33.79 17.16
CA GLU A 204 -2.26 34.39 18.48
C GLU A 204 -1.34 35.58 18.72
N ASN A 205 -0.06 35.45 18.36
CA ASN A 205 0.93 36.51 18.44
C ASN A 205 0.54 37.72 17.59
N PHE A 206 0.07 37.47 16.37
CA PHE A 206 -0.42 38.52 15.47
C PHE A 206 -1.65 39.25 16.04
N VAL A 207 -2.64 38.51 16.55
CA VAL A 207 -3.85 39.10 17.18
C VAL A 207 -3.48 39.93 18.42
N ARG A 208 -2.55 39.45 19.25
CA ARG A 208 -2.02 40.21 20.39
C ARG A 208 -1.39 41.52 19.96
N SER A 209 -0.57 41.48 18.90
CA SER A 209 0.10 42.66 18.34
C SER A 209 -0.90 43.71 17.83
N ILE A 210 -2.00 43.28 17.19
CA ILE A 210 -3.09 44.18 16.78
C ILE A 210 -3.77 44.83 18.00
N LYS A 211 -4.11 44.03 19.03
CA LYS A 211 -4.77 44.55 20.24
C LYS A 211 -3.93 45.62 20.93
N GLU A 212 -2.62 45.41 21.01
CA GLU A 212 -1.68 46.39 21.57
C GLU A 212 -1.63 47.67 20.73
N ALA A 213 -1.59 47.55 19.40
CA ALA A 213 -1.56 48.70 18.49
C ALA A 213 -2.85 49.54 18.50
N VAL A 214 -4.01 48.92 18.73
CA VAL A 214 -5.33 49.59 18.76
C VAL A 214 -5.65 50.19 20.14
N SER A 215 -4.91 49.84 21.19
CA SER A 215 -5.10 50.35 22.55
C SER A 215 -4.33 51.65 22.85
N VAL A 216 -3.67 52.24 21.84
CA VAL A 216 -2.93 53.52 21.89
C VAL A 216 -3.73 54.61 21.21
#